data_AF-A0A967ENE0-F1
#
_entry.id   AF-A0A967ENE0-F1
#
_cell.length_a   1.000
_cell.length_b   1.000
_cell.length_c   1.000
_cell.angle_alpha   90.00
_cell.angle_beta   90.00
_cell.angle_gamma   90.00
#
_symmetry.space_group_name_H-M   'P 1'
#
loop_
_entity.id
_entity.type
_entity.pdbx_description
1 polymer ?
#
loop_
_entity_poly.entity_id
_entity_poly.type
_entity_poly.pdbx_seq_one_letter_code
_entity_poly.pdbx_strand_id
1 'polypeptide(L)'
;MKEPFKQKSLGQFKKAVGMLNKVIKMVDEDLYCMDILQQSLAVNGIIKSANKTILEHHLNSCFKKGMQTNSLKVQQQLIDEVLRIVNKN
;
A
#
# COMPACT_ATOMS: atom_id res chain seq x y z
N MET A 1 -8.09 -2.03 11.07
CA MET A 1 -7.14 -3.14 10.80
C MET A 1 -6.78 -3.83 12.10
N LYS A 2 -6.78 -5.16 12.12
CA LYS A 2 -6.30 -5.97 13.26
C LYS A 2 -4.81 -6.28 13.12
N GLU A 3 -4.16 -6.62 14.23
CA GLU A 3 -2.82 -7.19 14.21
C GLU A 3 -2.80 -8.56 13.49
N PRO A 4 -1.69 -8.95 12.84
CA PRO A 4 -0.40 -8.23 12.73
C PRO A 4 -0.34 -7.21 11.58
N PHE A 5 -1.41 -7.06 10.80
CA PHE A 5 -1.41 -6.24 9.58
C PHE A 5 -1.22 -4.75 9.87
N LYS A 6 -1.76 -4.25 10.99
CA LYS A 6 -1.59 -2.87 11.43
C LYS A 6 -0.13 -2.56 11.75
N GLN A 7 0.53 -3.34 12.62
CA GLN A 7 1.95 -3.13 12.93
C GLN A 7 2.84 -3.24 11.69
N LYS A 8 2.60 -4.23 10.83
CA LYS A 8 3.39 -4.47 9.62
C LYS A 8 3.28 -3.30 8.62
N SER A 9 2.07 -2.90 8.25
CA SER A 9 1.84 -1.78 7.33
C SER A 9 2.38 -0.45 7.88
N LEU A 10 2.19 -0.20 9.18
CA LEU A 10 2.75 0.99 9.84
C LEU A 10 4.29 1.00 9.79
N GLY A 11 4.93 -0.14 10.05
CA GLY A 11 6.38 -0.27 9.94
C GLY A 11 6.90 -0.02 8.52
N GLN A 12 6.19 -0.53 7.52
CA GLN A 12 6.51 -0.30 6.11
C GLN A 12 6.39 1.19 5.73
N PHE A 13 5.31 1.87 6.12
CA PHE A 13 5.17 3.30 5.85
C PHE A 13 6.21 4.14 6.57
N LYS A 14 6.52 3.86 7.84
CA LYS A 14 7.61 4.55 8.57
C LYS A 14 8.95 4.38 7.86
N LYS A 15 9.25 3.17 7.37
CA LYS A 15 10.45 2.91 6.57
C LYS A 15 10.44 3.69 5.26
N ALA A 16 9.30 3.75 4.56
CA ALA A 16 9.14 4.53 3.33
C ALA A 16 9.38 6.01 3.57
N VAL A 17 8.85 6.59 4.66
CA VAL A 17 9.10 7.99 5.05
C VAL A 17 10.59 8.24 5.28
N GLY A 18 11.27 7.37 6.03
CA GLY A 18 12.70 7.49 6.28
C GLY A 18 13.53 7.44 4.99
N MET A 19 13.14 6.59 4.03
CA MET A 19 13.80 6.52 2.72
C MET A 19 13.47 7.72 1.84
N LEU A 20 12.23 8.22 1.86
CA LEU A 20 11.82 9.40 1.11
C LEU A 20 12.59 10.64 1.58
N ASN A 21 12.79 10.80 2.89
CA ASN A 21 13.63 11.87 3.43
C ASN A 21 15.07 11.82 2.89
N LYS A 22 15.63 10.61 2.68
CA LYS A 22 16.93 10.46 2.04
C LYS A 22 16.88 10.90 0.58
N VAL A 23 15.88 10.48 -0.19
CA VAL A 23 15.70 10.90 -1.59
C VAL A 23 15.62 12.42 -1.70
N ILE A 24 14.84 13.08 -0.83
CA ILE A 24 14.73 14.55 -0.78
C ILE A 24 16.11 15.17 -0.56
N LYS A 25 16.88 14.66 0.41
CA LYS A 25 18.23 15.13 0.68
C LYS A 25 19.18 14.93 -0.51
N MET A 26 19.09 13.79 -1.20
CA MET A 26 19.92 13.53 -2.38
C MET A 26 19.64 14.50 -3.52
N VAL A 27 18.37 14.92 -3.68
CA VAL A 27 17.98 15.95 -4.66
C VAL A 27 18.50 17.32 -4.23
N ASP A 28 18.37 17.66 -2.96
CA ASP A 28 18.85 18.93 -2.38
C ASP A 28 20.38 19.08 -2.51
N GLU A 29 21.12 17.98 -2.38
CA GLU A 29 22.58 17.89 -2.52
C GLU A 29 23.05 17.70 -3.98
N ASP A 30 22.15 17.78 -4.97
CA ASP A 30 22.44 17.63 -6.42
C ASP A 30 23.23 16.35 -6.75
N LEU A 31 22.87 15.23 -6.11
CA LEU A 31 23.53 13.94 -6.33
C LEU A 31 23.15 13.32 -7.69
N TYR A 32 23.92 12.31 -8.08
CA TYR A 32 23.75 11.66 -9.38
C TYR A 32 22.32 11.11 -9.59
N CYS A 33 21.70 11.54 -10.69
CA CYS A 33 20.29 11.28 -11.00
C CYS A 33 19.92 9.79 -10.97
N MET A 34 20.81 8.89 -11.41
CA MET A 34 20.51 7.46 -11.43
C MET A 34 20.39 6.88 -10.01
N ASP A 35 21.19 7.37 -9.06
CA ASP A 35 21.11 6.92 -7.67
C ASP A 35 19.82 7.42 -7.01
N ILE A 36 19.44 8.67 -7.28
CA ILE A 36 18.16 9.25 -6.83
C ILE A 36 16.99 8.41 -7.37
N LEU A 37 17.00 8.10 -8.67
CA LEU A 37 15.97 7.26 -9.30
C LEU A 37 15.90 5.87 -8.66
N GLN A 38 17.04 5.24 -8.41
CA GLN A 38 17.09 3.92 -7.77
C GLN A 38 16.50 3.96 -6.35
N GLN A 39 16.85 4.98 -5.54
CA GLN A 39 16.30 5.13 -4.19
C GLN A 39 14.80 5.45 -4.21
N SER A 40 14.35 6.30 -5.14
CA SER A 40 12.93 6.61 -5.34
C SER A 40 12.11 5.37 -5.71
N LEU A 41 12.61 4.53 -6.62
CA LEU A 41 11.97 3.26 -6.98
C LEU A 41 11.92 2.30 -5.78
N ALA A 42 12.94 2.29 -4.92
CA ALA A 42 12.93 1.50 -3.70
C ALA A 42 11.86 1.98 -2.69
N VAL A 43 11.65 3.30 -2.56
CA VAL A 43 10.53 3.87 -1.77
C VAL A 43 9.19 3.38 -2.31
N ASN A 44 8.99 3.46 -3.62
CA ASN A 44 7.76 2.99 -4.28
C ASN A 44 7.51 1.50 -4.01
N GLY A 45 8.56 0.67 -4.07
CA GLY A 45 8.47 -0.76 -3.73
C GLY A 45 7.95 -1.02 -2.31
N ILE A 46 8.38 -0.22 -1.33
CA ILE A 46 7.90 -0.35 0.06
C ILE A 46 6.44 0.10 0.18
N ILE A 47 6.04 1.19 -0.48
CA ILE A 47 4.65 1.66 -0.50
C ILE A 47 3.75 0.58 -1.11
N LYS A 48 4.13 0.00 -2.25
CA LYS A 48 3.42 -1.13 -2.85
C LYS A 48 3.29 -2.32 -1.89
N SER A 49 4.35 -2.63 -1.15
CA SER A 49 4.35 -3.70 -0.13
C SER A 49 3.38 -3.39 1.04
N ALA A 50 3.30 -2.14 1.48
CA ALA A 50 2.35 -1.69 2.50
C ALA A 50 0.91 -1.80 2.00
N ASN A 51 0.64 -1.32 0.79
CA ASN A 51 -0.67 -1.40 0.14
C ASN A 51 -1.15 -2.85 0.01
N LYS A 52 -0.27 -3.77 -0.42
CA LYS A 52 -0.57 -5.20 -0.47
C LYS A 52 -0.97 -5.75 0.90
N THR A 53 -0.25 -5.37 1.97
CA THR A 53 -0.54 -5.80 3.34
C THR A 53 -1.92 -5.31 3.81
N ILE A 54 -2.29 -4.07 3.46
CA ILE A 54 -3.62 -3.52 3.78
C ILE A 54 -4.72 -4.23 3.01
N LEU A 55 -4.52 -4.44 1.71
CA LEU A 55 -5.48 -5.13 0.85
C LEU A 55 -5.71 -6.57 1.32
N GLU A 56 -4.65 -7.29 1.66
CA GLU A 56 -4.72 -8.64 2.21
C GLU A 56 -5.57 -8.67 3.50
N HIS A 57 -5.40 -7.68 4.38
CA HIS A 57 -6.25 -7.57 5.56
C HIS A 57 -7.71 -7.30 5.20
N HIS A 58 -7.97 -6.36 4.28
CA HIS A 58 -9.33 -6.01 3.85
C HIS A 58 -10.06 -7.23 3.28
N LEU A 59 -9.40 -7.98 2.40
CA LEU A 59 -9.94 -9.21 1.79
C LEU A 59 -10.29 -10.26 2.84
N ASN A 60 -9.44 -10.44 3.86
CA ASN A 60 -9.65 -11.42 4.93
C ASN A 60 -10.60 -10.94 6.05
N SER A 61 -11.07 -9.69 6.01
CA SER A 61 -11.92 -9.12 7.07
C SER A 61 -13.22 -8.53 6.53
N CYS A 62 -13.24 -7.25 6.15
CA CYS A 62 -14.42 -6.54 5.69
C CYS A 62 -15.04 -7.21 4.47
N PHE A 63 -14.22 -7.53 3.47
CA PHE A 63 -14.66 -8.17 2.25
C PHE A 63 -15.25 -9.56 2.51
N LYS A 64 -14.51 -10.44 3.21
CA LYS A 64 -14.99 -11.79 3.56
C LYS A 64 -16.34 -11.76 4.30
N LYS A 65 -16.52 -10.84 5.25
CA LYS A 65 -17.80 -10.67 5.96
C LYS A 65 -18.92 -10.21 5.03
N GLY A 66 -18.64 -9.25 4.16
CA GLY A 66 -19.64 -8.76 3.20
C GLY A 66 -20.06 -9.82 2.18
N MET A 67 -19.13 -10.69 1.77
CA MET A 67 -19.41 -11.83 0.90
C MET A 67 -20.26 -12.93 1.57
N GLN A 68 -20.33 -12.97 2.90
CA GLN A 68 -21.22 -13.88 3.63
C GLN A 68 -22.67 -13.37 3.75
N THR A 69 -22.95 -12.15 3.27
CA THR A 69 -24.31 -11.60 3.27
C THR A 69 -25.12 -12.16 2.10
N ASN A 70 -26.45 -12.24 2.24
CA ASN A 70 -27.35 -12.66 1.15
C ASN A 70 -27.68 -11.52 0.15
N SER A 71 -27.01 -10.37 0.25
CA SER A 71 -27.28 -9.21 -0.60
C SER A 71 -26.32 -9.15 -1.77
N LEU A 72 -26.78 -9.56 -2.95
CA LEU A 72 -26.00 -9.47 -4.19
C LEU A 72 -25.53 -8.05 -4.48
N LYS A 73 -26.32 -7.03 -4.12
CA LYS A 73 -25.94 -5.62 -4.26
C LYS A 73 -24.70 -5.28 -3.41
N VAL A 74 -24.66 -5.75 -2.16
CA VAL A 74 -23.51 -5.52 -1.26
C VAL A 74 -22.28 -6.26 -1.77
N GLN A 75 -22.44 -7.50 -2.22
CA GLN A 75 -21.35 -8.28 -2.79
C GLN A 75 -20.75 -7.59 -4.02
N GLN A 76 -21.59 -7.11 -4.95
CA GLN A 76 -21.12 -6.41 -6.15
C GLN A 76 -20.37 -5.11 -5.80
N GLN A 77 -20.90 -4.32 -4.85
CA GLN A 77 -20.24 -3.09 -4.40
C GLN A 77 -18.83 -3.34 -3.85
N LEU A 78 -18.64 -4.43 -3.10
CA LEU A 78 -17.34 -4.81 -2.56
C LEU A 78 -16.36 -5.27 -3.64
N ILE A 79 -16.85 -6.00 -4.65
CA ILE A 79 -16.04 -6.37 -5.82
C ILE A 79 -15.57 -5.12 -6.56
N ASP A 80 -16.48 -4.18 -6.81
CA ASP A 80 -16.17 -2.93 -7.52
C ASP A 80 -15.15 -2.08 -6.73
N GLU A 81 -15.22 -2.07 -5.40
CA GLU A 81 -14.24 -1.42 -4.53
C GLU A 81 -12.83 -1.99 -4.73
N VAL A 82 -12.70 -3.32 -4.71
CA VAL A 82 -11.40 -4.00 -4.90
C VAL A 82 -10.86 -3.75 -6.30
N LEU A 83 -11.69 -3.87 -7.34
CA LEU A 83 -11.29 -3.61 -8.72
C LEU A 83 -10.82 -2.17 -8.93
N ARG A 84 -11.45 -1.19 -8.30
CA ARG A 84 -11.03 0.22 -8.37
C ARG A 84 -9.61 0.43 -7.83
N ILE A 85 -9.21 -0.31 -6.79
CA ILE A 85 -7.87 -0.21 -6.22
C ILE A 85 -6.85 -0.97 -7.07
N VAL A 86 -7.18 -2.17 -7.56
CA VAL A 86 -6.25 -2.99 -8.35
C VAL A 86 -6.00 -2.41 -9.74
N ASN A 87 -7.00 -1.79 -10.36
CA ASN A 87 -6.89 -1.17 -11.68
C ASN A 87 -6.33 0.26 -11.64
N LYS A 88 -6.11 0.81 -10.43
CA LYS A 88 -5.36 2.07 -10.26
C LYS A 88 -3.87 1.78 -10.46
N ASN A 89 -3.47 1.65 -11.72
CA ASN A 89 -2.09 1.69 -12.18
C ASN A 89 -1.82 3.06 -12.82
#